data_AF-A0A351LEX1-F1
#
_entry.id   AF-A0A351LEX1-F1
#
_cell.length_a   1.000
_cell.length_b   1.000
_cell.length_c   1.000
_cell.angle_alpha   90.00
_cell.angle_beta   90.00
_cell.angle_gamma   90.00
#
_symmetry.space_group_name_H-M   'P 1'
#
loop_
_entity.id
_entity.type
_entity.pdbx_description
1 polymer ?
#
loop_
_entity_poly.entity_id
_entity_poly.type
_entity_poly.pdbx_seq_one_letter_code
_entity_poly.pdbx_strand_id
1 'polypeptide(L)'
;IERGTQQGIQQGIQQGIERWIQQGREEGQRSILENFLRVRFGELDALLAALLVPVSALPATEFTLLLLQLSALTGDSQGIEQARRLLAENVLRMRFGQVGDTADATVRNRIPDLVTNLLALSPEELALLLQQLPQLSDDELLTRLSNSAR
;
A
#
# COMPACT_ATOMS: atom_id res chain seq x y z
N ILE A 1 16.90 -3.60 -41.19
CA ILE A 1 17.06 -4.61 -40.10
C ILE A 1 17.90 -4.01 -38.96
N GLU A 2 19.12 -3.54 -39.23
CA GLU A 2 20.01 -2.93 -38.22
C GLU A 2 19.37 -1.80 -37.38
N ARG A 3 18.65 -0.86 -38.00
CA ARG A 3 17.94 0.21 -37.27
C ARG A 3 16.85 -0.32 -36.33
N GLY A 4 16.13 -1.36 -36.73
CA GLY A 4 15.08 -1.98 -35.90
C GLY A 4 15.67 -2.73 -34.72
N THR A 5 16.80 -3.42 -34.93
CA THR A 5 17.54 -4.10 -33.85
C THR A 5 18.12 -3.09 -32.85
N GLN A 6 18.70 -1.99 -33.32
CA GLN A 6 19.22 -0.93 -32.45
C GLN A 6 18.11 -0.25 -31.63
N GLN A 7 16.96 0.05 -32.25
CA GLN A 7 15.81 0.61 -31.54
C GLN A 7 15.25 -0.36 -30.49
N GLY A 8 15.13 -1.65 -30.82
CA GLY A 8 14.67 -2.67 -29.88
C GLY A 8 15.58 -2.82 -28.65
N ILE A 9 16.91 -2.78 -28.86
CA ILE A 9 17.89 -2.83 -27.76
C ILE A 9 17.76 -1.58 -26.87
N GLN A 10 17.67 -0.40 -27.46
CA GLN A 10 17.53 0.85 -26.70
C GLN A 10 16.25 0.87 -25.87
N GLN A 11 15.12 0.46 -26.46
CA GLN A 11 13.84 0.37 -25.74
C GLN A 11 13.90 -0.66 -24.61
N GLY A 12 14.51 -1.83 -24.86
CA GLY A 12 14.67 -2.88 -23.85
C GLY A 12 15.52 -2.43 -22.66
N ILE A 13 16.64 -1.73 -22.93
CA ILE A 13 17.50 -1.16 -21.88
C ILE A 13 16.73 -0.10 -21.08
N GLN A 14 16.03 0.82 -21.76
CA GLN A 14 15.26 1.88 -21.10
C GLN A 14 14.19 1.30 -20.16
N GLN A 15 13.38 0.35 -20.66
CA GLN A 15 12.37 -0.34 -19.85
C GLN A 15 12.96 -1.17 -18.72
N GLY A 16 14.17 -1.71 -18.91
CA GLY A 16 14.90 -2.45 -17.87
C GLY A 16 15.34 -1.52 -16.73
N ILE A 17 15.96 -0.39 -17.08
CA ILE A 17 16.42 0.62 -16.11
C ILE A 17 15.22 1.18 -15.33
N GLU A 18 14.14 1.54 -16.00
CA GLU A 18 12.94 2.09 -15.35
C GLU A 18 12.34 1.10 -14.34
N ARG A 19 12.18 -0.18 -14.72
CA ARG A 19 11.68 -1.21 -13.80
C ARG A 19 12.61 -1.43 -12.62
N TRP A 20 13.92 -1.48 -12.86
CA TRP A 20 14.90 -1.69 -11.78
C TRP A 20 14.92 -0.52 -10.79
N ILE A 21 14.87 0.72 -11.28
CA ILE A 21 14.79 1.91 -10.41
C ILE A 21 13.51 1.90 -9.58
N GLN A 22 12.37 1.54 -10.19
CA GLN A 22 11.08 1.45 -9.48
C GLN A 22 11.12 0.38 -8.39
N GLN A 23 11.54 -0.84 -8.72
CA GLN A 23 11.65 -1.94 -7.76
C GLN A 23 12.63 -1.61 -6.63
N GLY A 24 13.80 -1.05 -6.95
CA GLY A 24 14.78 -0.63 -5.93
C GLY A 24 14.24 0.44 -4.99
N ARG A 25 13.41 1.38 -5.48
CA ARG A 25 12.72 2.35 -4.63
C ARG A 25 11.73 1.66 -3.70
N GLU A 26 10.89 0.78 -4.22
CA GLU A 26 9.86 0.08 -3.45
C GLU A 26 10.46 -0.81 -2.36
N GLU A 27 11.50 -1.59 -2.70
CA GLU A 27 12.23 -2.41 -1.73
C GLU A 27 12.93 -1.56 -0.67
N GLY A 28 13.50 -0.42 -1.07
CA GLY A 28 14.10 0.55 -0.15
C GLY A 28 13.07 1.15 0.80
N GLN A 29 11.93 1.63 0.29
CA GLN A 29 10.83 2.16 1.10
C GLN A 29 10.30 1.12 2.07
N ARG A 30 10.10 -0.13 1.62
CA ARG A 30 9.67 -1.25 2.46
C ARG A 30 10.65 -1.49 3.60
N SER A 31 11.94 -1.52 3.30
CA SER A 31 12.98 -1.73 4.29
C SER A 31 13.03 -0.60 5.32
N ILE A 32 12.87 0.65 4.88
CA ILE A 32 12.79 1.81 5.78
C ILE A 32 11.57 1.69 6.70
N LEU A 33 10.41 1.40 6.13
CA LEU A 33 9.15 1.31 6.86
C LEU A 33 9.14 0.16 7.86
N GLU A 34 9.60 -1.03 7.45
CA GLU A 34 9.73 -2.20 8.32
C GLU A 34 10.64 -1.90 9.52
N ASN A 35 11.83 -1.34 9.27
CA ASN A 35 12.77 -1.01 10.35
C ASN A 35 12.23 0.09 11.27
N PHE A 36 11.59 1.12 10.70
CA PHE A 36 10.98 2.20 11.46
C PHE A 36 9.95 1.66 12.46
N LEU A 37 9.06 0.78 11.99
CA LEU A 37 8.02 0.17 12.80
C LEU A 37 8.62 -0.82 13.81
N ARG A 38 9.63 -1.62 13.42
CA ARG A 38 10.27 -2.57 14.33
C ARG A 38 10.99 -1.88 15.48
N VAL A 39 11.67 -0.76 15.22
CA VAL A 39 12.31 0.05 16.27
C VAL A 39 11.29 0.60 17.27
N ARG A 40 10.09 0.98 16.81
CA ARG A 40 9.05 1.57 17.65
C ARG A 40 8.20 0.56 18.40
N PHE A 41 7.84 -0.54 17.74
CA PHE A 41 6.81 -1.48 18.17
C PHE A 41 7.33 -2.88 18.50
N GLY A 42 8.60 -3.19 18.18
CA GLY A 42 9.15 -4.53 18.30
C GLY A 42 8.76 -5.42 17.12
N GLU A 43 8.54 -6.71 17.36
CA GLU A 43 8.16 -7.64 16.29
C GLU A 43 6.83 -7.24 15.65
N LEU A 44 6.81 -7.21 14.32
CA LEU A 44 5.63 -6.84 13.55
C LEU A 44 4.77 -8.08 13.32
N ASP A 45 3.48 -7.97 13.59
CA ASP A 45 2.56 -9.06 13.31
C ASP A 45 2.27 -9.21 11.81
N ALA A 46 1.62 -10.32 11.47
CA ALA A 46 1.35 -10.66 10.08
C ALA A 46 0.46 -9.63 9.36
N LEU A 47 -0.50 -9.02 10.07
CA LEU A 47 -1.38 -7.99 9.51
C LEU A 47 -0.57 -6.75 9.10
N LEU A 48 0.24 -6.23 10.02
CA LEU A 48 1.02 -5.02 9.78
C LEU A 48 2.11 -5.29 8.73
N ALA A 49 2.75 -6.46 8.75
CA ALA A 49 3.71 -6.89 7.73
C ALA A 49 3.10 -6.96 6.33
N ALA A 50 1.87 -7.49 6.19
CA ALA A 50 1.19 -7.60 4.90
C ALA A 50 0.90 -6.22 4.29
N LEU A 51 0.55 -5.23 5.11
CA LEU A 51 0.25 -3.86 4.67
C LEU A 51 1.49 -3.09 4.20
N LEU A 52 2.71 -3.48 4.59
CA LEU A 52 3.93 -2.78 4.19
C LEU A 52 4.15 -2.86 2.68
N VAL A 53 3.85 -4.01 2.06
CA VAL A 53 4.11 -4.27 0.64
C VAL A 53 3.45 -3.22 -0.26
N PRO A 54 2.12 -3.05 -0.26
CA PRO A 54 1.47 -2.05 -1.10
C PRO A 54 1.90 -0.63 -0.75
N VAL A 55 2.04 -0.29 0.53
CA VAL A 55 2.36 1.07 0.99
C VAL A 55 3.78 1.50 0.58
N SER A 56 4.67 0.56 0.33
CA SER A 56 6.02 0.83 -0.17
C SER A 56 6.07 1.28 -1.64
N ALA A 57 4.94 1.16 -2.35
CA ALA A 57 4.77 1.69 -3.70
C ALA A 57 4.38 3.18 -3.71
N LEU A 58 4.16 3.80 -2.54
CA LEU A 58 3.80 5.21 -2.45
C LEU A 58 4.84 6.10 -3.16
N PRO A 59 4.39 7.19 -3.81
CA PRO A 59 5.27 8.26 -4.25
C PRO A 59 6.09 8.81 -3.07
N ALA A 60 7.34 9.21 -3.33
CA ALA A 60 8.29 9.59 -2.28
C ALA A 60 7.76 10.67 -1.31
N THR A 61 6.99 11.64 -1.81
CA THR A 61 6.37 12.68 -1.00
C THR A 61 5.32 12.10 -0.03
N GLU A 62 4.44 11.23 -0.51
CA GLU A 62 3.43 10.58 0.32
C GLU A 62 4.05 9.62 1.33
N PHE A 63 5.07 8.88 0.91
CA PHE A 63 5.85 8.03 1.81
C PHE A 63 6.48 8.85 2.96
N THR A 64 7.02 10.02 2.65
CA THR A 64 7.59 10.92 3.66
C THR A 64 6.53 11.42 4.64
N LEU A 65 5.34 11.79 4.15
CA LEU A 65 4.22 12.19 5.00
C LEU A 65 3.74 11.05 5.89
N LEU A 66 3.68 9.82 5.36
CA LEU A 66 3.34 8.64 6.14
C LEU A 66 4.35 8.41 7.28
N LEU A 67 5.65 8.48 7.00
CA LEU A 67 6.69 8.34 8.04
C LEU A 67 6.54 9.39 9.15
N LEU A 68 6.22 10.64 8.78
CA LEU A 68 5.95 11.70 9.73
C LEU A 68 4.73 11.37 10.60
N GLN A 69 3.62 10.91 10.01
CA GLN A 69 2.43 10.50 10.75
C GLN A 69 2.71 9.34 11.70
N LEU A 70 3.44 8.31 11.25
CA LEU A 70 3.83 7.17 12.07
C LEU A 70 4.77 7.58 13.22
N SER A 71 5.60 8.61 13.02
CA SER A 71 6.51 9.12 14.06
C SER A 71 5.79 9.73 15.26
N ALA A 72 4.56 10.20 15.07
CA ALA A 72 3.75 10.84 16.10
C ALA A 72 2.95 9.84 16.97
N LEU A 73 2.85 8.56 16.57
CA LEU A 73 2.05 7.55 17.27
C LEU A 73 2.69 7.13 18.59
N THR A 74 1.95 6.68 19.59
CA THR A 74 2.56 6.15 20.83
C THR A 74 3.29 4.82 20.57
N GLY A 75 4.17 4.37 21.46
CA GLY A 75 4.87 3.07 21.34
C GLY A 75 4.12 1.89 21.96
N ASP A 76 2.89 2.11 22.42
CA ASP A 76 2.03 1.12 23.08
C ASP A 76 1.07 0.43 22.10
N SER A 77 0.19 -0.41 22.62
CA SER A 77 -0.82 -1.12 21.81
C SER A 77 -1.74 -0.18 21.02
N GLN A 78 -2.07 0.99 21.58
CA GLN A 78 -2.87 1.99 20.86
C GLN A 78 -2.12 2.53 19.64
N GLY A 79 -0.83 2.80 19.78
CA GLY A 79 0.04 3.21 18.68
C GLY A 79 0.15 2.15 17.58
N ILE A 80 0.20 0.87 17.94
CA ILE A 80 0.21 -0.25 17.00
C ILE A 80 -1.10 -0.31 16.21
N GLU A 81 -2.26 -0.23 16.89
CA GLU A 81 -3.57 -0.21 16.21
C GLU A 81 -3.72 1.00 15.28
N GLN A 82 -3.24 2.17 15.71
CA GLN A 82 -3.22 3.38 14.88
C GLN A 82 -2.33 3.21 13.66
N ALA A 83 -1.17 2.56 13.80
CA ALA A 83 -0.30 2.26 12.67
C ALA A 83 -0.97 1.31 11.67
N ARG A 84 -1.63 0.24 12.15
CA ARG A 84 -2.41 -0.67 11.28
C ARG A 84 -3.49 0.08 10.50
N ARG A 85 -4.28 0.91 11.19
CA ARG A 85 -5.33 1.75 10.57
C ARG A 85 -4.76 2.71 9.53
N LEU A 86 -3.67 3.39 9.85
CA LEU A 86 -3.04 4.34 8.94
C LEU A 86 -2.50 3.66 7.68
N LEU A 87 -1.84 2.50 7.82
CA LEU A 87 -1.33 1.74 6.68
C LEU A 87 -2.48 1.21 5.82
N ALA A 88 -3.51 0.61 6.44
CA ALA A 88 -4.73 0.16 5.76
C ALA A 88 -5.43 1.29 5.00
N GLU A 89 -5.53 2.48 5.60
CA GLU A 89 -6.10 3.65 4.94
C GLU A 89 -5.28 4.06 3.70
N ASN A 90 -3.95 4.08 3.79
CA ASN A 90 -3.09 4.38 2.65
C ASN A 90 -3.25 3.34 1.53
N VAL A 91 -3.39 2.04 1.86
CA VAL A 91 -3.70 1.00 0.87
C VAL A 91 -4.98 1.32 0.10
N LEU A 92 -6.06 1.64 0.81
CA LEU A 92 -7.34 1.94 0.18
C LEU A 92 -7.29 3.24 -0.61
N ARG A 93 -6.58 4.27 -0.13
CA ARG A 93 -6.37 5.54 -0.87
C ARG A 93 -5.58 5.34 -2.15
N MET A 94 -4.51 4.54 -2.13
CA MET A 94 -3.77 4.20 -3.35
C MET A 94 -4.69 3.49 -4.35
N ARG A 95 -5.56 2.60 -3.86
CA ARG A 95 -6.41 1.79 -4.71
C ARG A 95 -7.54 2.59 -5.36
N PHE A 96 -8.27 3.38 -4.59
CA PHE A 96 -9.35 4.22 -5.11
C PHE A 96 -8.82 5.54 -5.73
N GLY A 97 -7.50 5.67 -5.87
CA GLY A 97 -6.80 6.82 -6.43
C GLY A 97 -6.56 7.96 -5.42
N GLN A 98 -5.52 8.77 -5.67
CA GLN A 98 -5.42 10.09 -5.06
C GLN A 98 -6.71 10.82 -5.38
N VAL A 99 -7.45 11.14 -4.34
CA VAL A 99 -8.67 11.92 -4.37
C VAL A 99 -8.33 13.36 -4.76
N GLY A 100 -8.02 13.57 -6.04
CA GLY A 100 -7.89 14.86 -6.69
C GLY A 100 -9.16 15.13 -7.48
N ASP A 101 -10.06 15.94 -6.92
CA ASP A 101 -11.26 16.55 -7.53
C ASP A 101 -12.30 15.69 -8.27
N THR A 102 -12.08 14.40 -8.51
CA THR A 102 -12.99 13.57 -9.33
C THR A 102 -13.46 12.27 -8.67
N ALA A 103 -12.97 11.95 -7.47
CA ALA A 103 -13.53 10.83 -6.71
C ALA A 103 -14.94 11.20 -6.23
N ASP A 104 -15.93 10.36 -6.56
CA ASP A 104 -17.26 10.40 -5.98
C ASP A 104 -17.14 10.53 -4.45
N ALA A 105 -17.66 11.64 -3.89
CA ALA A 105 -17.63 11.92 -2.47
C ALA A 105 -18.16 10.74 -1.63
N THR A 106 -19.01 9.91 -2.24
CA THR A 106 -19.53 8.66 -1.69
C THR A 106 -18.43 7.66 -1.32
N VAL A 107 -17.39 7.45 -2.14
CA VAL A 107 -16.33 6.47 -1.84
C VAL A 107 -15.40 7.00 -0.74
N ARG A 108 -15.06 8.29 -0.77
CA ARG A 108 -14.23 8.94 0.26
C ARG A 108 -14.83 8.77 1.66
N ASN A 109 -16.14 8.98 1.77
CA ASN A 109 -16.85 8.88 3.05
C ASN A 109 -16.92 7.43 3.58
N ARG A 110 -16.67 6.43 2.73
CA ARG A 110 -16.67 5.00 3.10
C ARG A 110 -15.31 4.49 3.55
N ILE A 111 -14.22 5.23 3.33
CA ILE A 111 -12.87 4.76 3.70
C ILE A 111 -12.77 4.31 5.17
N PRO A 112 -13.29 5.03 6.17
CA PRO A 112 -13.21 4.59 7.57
C PRO A 112 -13.84 3.21 7.83
N ASP A 113 -14.99 2.93 7.20
CA ASP A 113 -15.67 1.65 7.32
C ASP A 113 -14.90 0.55 6.57
N LEU A 114 -14.38 0.86 5.38
CA LEU A 114 -13.57 -0.07 4.59
C LEU A 114 -12.25 -0.42 5.30
N VAL A 115 -11.61 0.53 5.99
CA VAL A 115 -10.44 0.27 6.84
C VAL A 115 -10.80 -0.72 7.94
N THR A 116 -11.95 -0.50 8.60
CA THR A 116 -12.41 -1.39 9.67
C THR A 116 -12.64 -2.80 9.13
N ASN A 117 -13.28 -2.94 7.97
CA ASN A 117 -13.55 -4.24 7.36
C ASN A 117 -12.30 -4.94 6.83
N LEU A 118 -11.33 -4.17 6.33
CA LEU A 118 -10.04 -4.69 5.88
C LEU A 118 -9.22 -5.24 7.05
N LEU A 119 -9.22 -4.53 8.18
CA LEU A 119 -8.52 -4.97 9.40
C LEU A 119 -9.26 -6.07 10.18
N ALA A 120 -10.53 -6.33 9.85
CA ALA A 120 -11.28 -7.46 10.40
C ALA A 120 -10.94 -8.80 9.73
N LEU A 121 -10.28 -8.78 8.57
CA LEU A 121 -9.83 -9.99 7.88
C LEU A 121 -8.76 -10.73 8.69
N SER A 122 -8.75 -12.06 8.56
CA SER A 122 -7.59 -12.84 9.02
C SER A 122 -6.32 -12.44 8.26
N PRO A 123 -5.12 -12.67 8.83
CA PRO A 123 -3.86 -12.38 8.15
C PRO A 123 -3.75 -13.03 6.76
N GLU A 124 -4.25 -14.26 6.62
CA GLU A 124 -4.24 -15.01 5.37
C GLU A 124 -5.16 -14.39 4.32
N GLU A 125 -6.39 -14.03 4.72
CA GLU A 125 -7.36 -13.36 3.84
C GLU A 125 -6.89 -11.97 3.41
N LEU A 126 -6.30 -11.20 4.34
CA LEU A 126 -5.72 -9.91 4.03
C LEU A 126 -4.58 -10.06 3.02
N ALA A 127 -3.63 -10.97 3.27
CA ALA A 127 -2.50 -11.20 2.36
C ALA A 127 -2.97 -11.60 0.95
N LEU A 128 -3.97 -12.50 0.86
CA LEU A 128 -4.56 -12.91 -0.41
C LEU A 128 -5.25 -11.74 -1.13
N LEU A 129 -6.01 -10.93 -0.39
CA LEU A 129 -6.68 -9.75 -0.94
C LEU A 129 -5.66 -8.72 -1.47
N LEU A 130 -4.62 -8.43 -0.70
CA LEU A 130 -3.57 -7.48 -1.09
C LEU A 130 -2.77 -7.95 -2.31
N GLN A 131 -2.52 -9.26 -2.43
CA GLN A 131 -1.89 -9.85 -3.61
C GLN A 131 -2.75 -9.66 -4.88
N GLN A 132 -4.07 -9.81 -4.74
CA GLN A 132 -5.02 -9.65 -5.86
C GLN A 132 -5.39 -8.18 -6.12
N LEU A 133 -5.05 -7.27 -5.22
CA LEU A 133 -5.47 -5.88 -5.24
C LEU A 133 -5.21 -5.16 -6.58
N PRO A 134 -4.06 -5.34 -7.27
CA PRO A 134 -3.83 -4.66 -8.56
C PRO A 134 -4.78 -5.08 -9.68
N GLN A 135 -5.42 -6.26 -9.57
CA GLN A 135 -6.24 -6.86 -10.63
C GLN A 135 -7.75 -6.76 -10.36
N LEU A 136 -8.14 -6.43 -9.13
CA LEU A 136 -9.54 -6.31 -8.75
C LEU A 136 -10.11 -4.99 -9.27
N SER A 137 -11.36 -4.99 -9.71
CA SER A 137 -12.14 -3.77 -9.94
C SER A 137 -12.58 -3.15 -8.60
N ASP A 138 -12.91 -1.86 -8.61
CA ASP A 138 -13.33 -1.15 -7.40
C ASP A 138 -14.64 -1.69 -6.84
N ASP A 139 -15.60 -2.02 -7.71
CA ASP A 139 -16.86 -2.65 -7.29
C ASP A 139 -16.63 -4.00 -6.63
N GLU A 140 -15.77 -4.86 -7.20
CA GLU A 140 -15.44 -6.16 -6.60
C GLU A 140 -14.77 -6.00 -5.24
N LEU A 141 -13.83 -5.05 -5.09
CA LEU A 141 -13.18 -4.77 -3.82
C LEU A 141 -14.19 -4.31 -2.77
N LEU A 142 -15.08 -3.39 -3.13
CA LEU A 142 -16.13 -2.88 -2.25
C LEU A 142 -17.08 -4.00 -1.82
N THR A 143 -17.50 -4.88 -2.73
CA THR A 143 -18.34 -6.03 -2.40
C THR A 143 -17.64 -6.99 -1.44
N ARG A 144 -16.36 -7.33 -1.68
CA ARG A 144 -15.59 -8.22 -0.80
C ARG A 144 -15.45 -7.65 0.60
N LEU A 145 -15.05 -6.39 0.73
CA LEU A 145 -14.91 -5.72 2.03
C LEU A 145 -16.25 -5.46 2.72
N SER A 146 -17.36 -5.34 1.98
CA SER A 146 -18.68 -5.24 2.61
C SER A 146 -19.17 -6.57 3.18
N ASN A 147 -18.78 -7.69 2.54
CA ASN A 147 -19.15 -9.03 2.98
C ASN A 147 -18.30 -9.53 4.17
N SER A 148 -17.06 -9.05 4.31
CA SER A 148 -16.20 -9.39 5.46
C SER A 148 -16.66 -8.76 6.79
N ALA A 149 -17.56 -7.77 6.73
CA ALA A 149 -18.14 -7.11 7.89
C ALA A 149 -19.31 -7.88 8.54
N ARG A 150 -19.69 -9.05 8.00
CA ARG A 150 -20.84 -9.86 8.42
C ARG A 150 -20.44 -11.08 9.23
#